data_AF-A0A511NJF7-F1
#
_entry.id   AF-A0A511NJF7-F1
#
_cell.length_a   1.000
_cell.length_b   1.000
_cell.length_c   1.000
_cell.angle_alpha   90.00
_cell.angle_beta   90.00
_cell.angle_gamma   90.00
#
_symmetry.space_group_name_H-M   'P 1'
#
loop_
_entity.id
_entity.type
_entity.pdbx_description
1 polymer ?
#
loop_
_entity_poly.entity_id
_entity_poly.type
_entity_poly.pdbx_seq_one_letter_code
_entity_poly.pdbx_strand_id
1 'polypeptide(L)'
;MAQGIEPLGIRLLFNSSYFFCFALLISIRENNFISDKCLYVICFISLLYNACFIIKIPTNFIFYKNAVENLVKNKKELPVYYYDDEKKIVPTEYQIPFTNKSFNYIHENKQPDYIYKSILRLNNPSIEFLDKKPTENTQLIIYSSEINHFIEKQKIR
;
A
#
# COMPACT_ATOMS: atom_id res chain seq x y z
N MET A 1 17.41 0.84 2.95
CA MET A 1 17.05 1.93 3.90
C MET A 1 15.83 2.59 3.30
N ALA A 2 14.66 2.41 3.91
CA ALA A 2 13.38 2.68 3.26
C ALA A 2 13.15 4.19 3.08
N GLN A 3 13.41 4.71 1.87
CA GLN A 3 12.91 6.01 1.44
C GLN A 3 11.45 5.87 0.97
N GLY A 4 10.59 5.36 1.84
CA GLY A 4 9.21 5.81 1.89
C GLY A 4 9.22 7.06 2.77
N ILE A 5 8.35 8.04 2.51
CA ILE A 5 8.08 9.08 3.51
C ILE A 5 7.89 8.34 4.84
N GLU A 6 8.76 8.63 5.81
CA GLU A 6 8.81 7.90 7.06
C GLU A 6 7.37 7.75 7.58
N PRO A 7 6.92 6.56 8.01
CA PRO A 7 5.54 6.39 8.48
C PRO A 7 5.16 7.45 9.52
N LEU A 8 6.16 7.92 10.27
CA LEU A 8 6.08 9.06 11.18
C LEU A 8 5.80 10.39 10.46
N GLY A 9 6.53 10.71 9.38
CA GLY A 9 6.31 11.90 8.56
C GLY A 9 4.94 11.92 7.89
N ILE A 10 4.43 10.79 7.41
CA ILE A 10 3.06 10.69 6.88
C ILE A 10 2.04 10.94 7.99
N ARG A 11 2.21 10.31 9.16
CA ARG A 11 1.33 10.51 10.33
C ARG A 11 1.34 11.96 10.80
N LEU A 12 2.51 12.58 10.84
CA LEU A 12 2.68 13.98 11.25
C LEU A 12 2.03 14.92 10.24
N LEU A 13 2.29 14.73 8.94
CA LEU A 13 1.69 15.54 7.88
C LEU A 13 0.16 15.45 7.92
N PHE A 14 -0.39 14.24 8.09
CA PHE A 14 -1.83 14.02 8.20
C PHE A 14 -2.45 14.71 9.42
N ASN A 15 -1.82 14.62 10.59
CA ASN A 15 -2.31 15.32 11.79
C ASN A 15 -2.20 16.85 11.64
N SER A 16 -1.10 17.35 11.07
CA SER A 16 -0.90 18.79 10.85
C SER A 16 -1.87 19.39 9.82
N SER A 17 -2.20 18.65 8.76
CA SER A 17 -3.14 19.11 7.74
C SER A 17 -4.57 19.21 8.29
N TYR A 18 -4.94 18.32 9.23
CA TYR A 18 -6.21 18.42 9.94
C TYR A 18 -6.32 19.71 10.77
N PHE A 19 -5.31 20.01 11.59
CA PHE A 19 -5.28 21.26 12.37
C PHE A 19 -5.26 22.50 11.48
N PHE A 20 -4.51 22.46 10.38
CA PHE A 20 -4.48 23.54 9.42
C PHE A 20 -5.86 23.80 8.78
N CYS A 21 -6.55 22.75 8.34
CA CYS A 21 -7.92 22.86 7.82
C CYS A 21 -8.87 23.47 8.86
N PHE A 22 -8.76 23.06 10.13
CA PHE A 22 -9.59 23.59 11.21
C PHE A 22 -9.34 25.08 11.43
N ALA A 23 -8.08 25.50 11.48
CA ALA A 23 -7.72 26.92 11.60
C ALA A 23 -8.24 27.75 10.41
N LEU A 24 -8.16 27.20 9.19
CA LEU A 24 -8.65 27.85 7.97
C LEU A 24 -10.18 28.05 8.02
N LEU A 25 -10.92 27.05 8.51
CA LEU A 25 -12.38 27.14 8.68
C LEU A 25 -12.77 28.21 9.70
N ILE A 26 -12.05 28.31 10.84
CA ILE A 26 -12.27 29.35 11.84
C ILE A 26 -12.05 30.74 11.22
N SER A 27 -10.92 30.94 10.55
CA SER A 27 -10.59 32.21 9.89
C SER A 27 -11.61 32.61 8.81
N ILE A 28 -12.14 31.65 8.04
CA ILE A 28 -13.20 31.92 7.06
C ILE A 28 -14.50 32.35 7.76
N ARG A 29 -14.82 31.73 8.90
CA ARG A 29 -16.05 32.02 9.65
C ARG A 29 -16.01 33.39 10.33
N GLU A 30 -14.91 33.73 10.98
CA GLU A 30 -14.78 35.02 11.68
C GLU A 30 -14.84 36.21 10.72
N ASN A 31 -14.26 36.07 9.54
CA ASN A 31 -14.21 37.15 8.55
C ASN A 31 -15.38 37.12 7.54
N ASN A 32 -16.32 36.17 7.67
CA ASN A 32 -17.43 35.97 6.74
C ASN A 32 -17.03 36.00 5.25
N PHE A 33 -15.86 35.45 4.91
CA PHE A 33 -15.33 35.49 3.53
C PHE A 33 -16.21 34.71 2.53
N ILE A 34 -16.92 33.67 3.00
CA ILE A 34 -17.65 32.72 2.16
C ILE A 34 -19.03 32.46 2.79
N SER A 35 -20.08 32.39 1.96
CA SER A 35 -21.43 32.01 2.38
C SER A 35 -21.52 30.54 2.82
N ASP A 36 -22.35 30.25 3.81
CA ASP A 36 -22.61 28.90 4.34
C ASP A 36 -22.95 27.87 3.24
N LYS A 37 -23.69 28.28 2.21
CA LYS A 37 -24.04 27.42 1.08
C LYS A 37 -22.80 27.01 0.26
N CYS A 38 -21.89 27.95 0.02
CA CYS A 38 -20.65 27.67 -0.71
C CYS A 38 -19.71 26.78 0.11
N LEU A 39 -19.60 27.04 1.41
CA LEU A 39 -18.78 26.23 2.32
C LEU A 39 -19.30 24.78 2.36
N TYR A 40 -20.62 24.59 2.45
CA TYR A 40 -21.25 23.27 2.39
C TYR A 40 -20.92 22.53 1.09
N VAL A 41 -21.02 23.20 -0.07
CA VAL A 41 -20.72 22.59 -1.37
C VAL A 41 -19.26 22.16 -1.47
N ILE A 42 -18.32 22.98 -1.01
CA ILE A 42 -16.88 22.65 -1.00
C ILE A 42 -16.61 21.44 -0.10
N CYS A 43 -17.18 21.43 1.10
CA CYS A 43 -17.05 20.29 2.01
C CYS A 43 -17.65 19.00 1.41
N PHE A 44 -18.81 19.11 0.75
CA PHE A 44 -19.46 17.96 0.12
C PHE A 44 -18.64 17.40 -1.05
N ILE A 45 -18.10 18.26 -1.92
CA ILE A 45 -17.21 17.84 -3.00
C ILE A 45 -15.93 17.19 -2.45
N SER A 46 -15.33 17.78 -1.41
CA SER A 46 -14.16 17.22 -0.74
C SER A 46 -14.44 15.84 -0.15
N LEU A 47 -15.60 15.66 0.48
CA LEU A 47 -16.04 14.37 1.01
C LEU A 47 -16.20 13.33 -0.11
N LEU A 48 -16.88 13.69 -1.20
CA LEU A 48 -17.06 12.82 -2.36
C LEU A 48 -15.72 12.40 -2.98
N TYR A 49 -14.80 13.35 -3.16
CA TYR A 49 -13.48 13.09 -3.71
C TYR A 49 -12.70 12.11 -2.81
N ASN A 50 -12.68 12.35 -1.50
CA ASN A 50 -12.00 11.47 -0.55
C ASN A 50 -12.64 10.07 -0.51
N ALA A 51 -13.98 9.98 -0.53
CA ALA A 51 -14.69 8.70 -0.56
C ALA A 51 -14.33 7.89 -1.83
N CYS A 52 -14.34 8.53 -3.00
CA CYS A 52 -13.94 7.91 -4.27
C CYS A 52 -12.47 7.46 -4.24
N PHE A 53 -11.57 8.27 -3.67
CA PHE A 53 -10.16 7.93 -3.55
C PHE A 53 -9.94 6.71 -2.65
N ILE A 54 -10.65 6.65 -1.52
CA ILE A 54 -10.61 5.50 -0.60
C ILE A 54 -11.11 4.23 -1.31
N ILE A 55 -12.17 4.30 -2.11
CA ILE A 55 -12.75 3.14 -2.84
C ILE A 55 -11.82 2.60 -3.93
N LYS A 56 -10.90 3.40 -4.49
CA LYS A 56 -9.93 2.93 -5.50
C LYS A 56 -8.85 2.00 -4.91
N ILE A 57 -8.61 2.05 -3.62
CA ILE A 57 -7.58 1.28 -2.91
C ILE A 57 -8.02 -0.18 -2.59
N PRO A 58 -9.25 -0.50 -2.13
CA PRO A 58 -9.63 -1.85 -1.72
C PRO A 58 -9.73 -2.85 -2.87
N THR A 59 -9.97 -2.42 -4.11
CA THR A 59 -10.09 -3.34 -5.26
C THR A 59 -8.81 -4.17 -5.45
N ASN A 60 -7.64 -3.53 -5.33
CA ASN A 60 -6.37 -4.23 -5.37
C ASN A 60 -6.20 -5.16 -4.16
N PHE A 61 -6.51 -4.69 -2.95
CA PHE A 61 -6.36 -5.51 -1.74
C PHE A 61 -7.24 -6.76 -1.77
N ILE A 62 -8.52 -6.64 -2.16
CA ILE A 62 -9.45 -7.77 -2.23
C ILE A 62 -8.97 -8.80 -3.26
N PHE A 63 -8.46 -8.35 -4.41
CA PHE A 63 -7.89 -9.24 -5.42
C PHE A 63 -6.70 -10.05 -4.86
N TYR A 64 -5.72 -9.37 -4.24
CA TYR A 64 -4.59 -10.05 -3.60
C TYR A 64 -5.01 -10.94 -2.44
N LYS A 65 -6.01 -10.52 -1.65
CA LYS A 65 -6.56 -11.29 -0.53
C LYS A 65 -7.12 -12.63 -1.00
N ASN A 66 -7.97 -12.61 -2.03
CA ASN A 66 -8.55 -13.83 -2.59
C ASN A 66 -7.48 -14.77 -3.15
N ALA A 67 -6.45 -14.23 -3.80
CA ALA A 67 -5.35 -15.02 -4.34
C ALA A 67 -4.55 -15.74 -3.23
N VAL A 68 -4.17 -14.99 -2.18
CA VAL A 68 -3.43 -15.52 -1.03
C VAL A 68 -4.29 -16.54 -0.27
N GLU A 69 -5.57 -16.25 -0.02
CA GLU A 69 -6.47 -17.16 0.69
C GLU A 69 -6.64 -18.50 -0.04
N ASN A 70 -6.80 -18.48 -1.37
CA ASN A 70 -6.94 -19.70 -2.14
C ASN A 70 -5.68 -20.56 -2.12
N LEU A 71 -4.50 -19.94 -2.06
CA LEU A 71 -3.22 -20.64 -1.95
C LEU A 71 -3.04 -21.24 -0.55
N VAL A 72 -3.38 -20.46 0.50
CA VAL A 72 -3.24 -20.87 1.91
C VAL A 72 -4.24 -21.96 2.30
N LYS A 73 -5.48 -21.92 1.78
CA LYS A 73 -6.53 -22.92 2.07
C LYS A 73 -6.09 -24.36 1.80
N ASN A 74 -5.14 -24.57 0.90
CA ASN A 74 -4.66 -25.90 0.54
C ASN A 74 -3.53 -26.41 1.45
N LYS A 75 -3.02 -25.60 2.37
CA LYS A 75 -1.97 -26.00 3.33
C LYS A 75 -2.58 -26.44 4.66
N LYS A 76 -2.28 -27.66 5.09
CA LYS A 76 -2.86 -28.33 6.27
C LYS A 76 -2.27 -27.90 7.62
N GLU A 77 -1.10 -27.27 7.62
CA GLU A 77 -0.32 -26.96 8.83
C GLU A 77 0.05 -25.47 8.89
N LEU A 78 0.51 -25.02 10.07
CA LEU A 78 0.94 -23.63 10.35
C LEU A 78 1.97 -23.19 9.30
N PRO A 79 1.57 -22.36 8.32
CA PRO A 79 2.46 -22.00 7.23
C PRO A 79 3.51 -21.02 7.74
N VAL A 80 4.69 -21.08 7.14
CA VAL A 80 5.76 -20.10 7.35
C VAL A 80 5.89 -19.31 6.05
N TYR A 81 6.15 -18.01 6.09
CA TYR A 81 6.25 -17.19 4.88
C TYR A 81 7.67 -16.68 4.65
N TYR A 82 8.16 -16.85 3.42
CA TYR A 82 9.46 -16.35 2.97
C TYR A 82 9.31 -15.52 1.69
N TYR A 83 9.91 -14.32 1.71
CA TYR A 83 9.95 -13.45 0.54
C TYR A 83 11.16 -13.79 -0.32
N ASP A 84 10.92 -14.54 -1.40
CA ASP A 84 11.92 -15.03 -2.35
C ASP A 84 11.92 -14.27 -3.69
N ASP A 85 11.03 -13.30 -3.85
CA ASP A 85 10.86 -12.54 -5.09
C ASP A 85 12.04 -11.58 -5.27
N GLU A 86 13.18 -12.12 -5.70
CA GLU A 86 14.30 -11.39 -6.28
C GLU A 86 13.89 -10.86 -7.67
N LYS A 87 12.88 -9.98 -7.72
CA LYS A 87 12.58 -9.28 -8.96
C LYS A 87 13.82 -8.53 -9.39
N LYS A 88 14.22 -8.73 -10.64
CA LYS A 88 15.28 -7.96 -11.30
C LYS A 88 15.09 -6.49 -10.96
N ILE A 89 16.14 -5.89 -10.42
CA ILE A 89 16.21 -4.46 -10.15
C ILE A 89 15.91 -3.72 -11.46
N VAL A 90 14.73 -3.10 -11.57
CA VAL A 90 14.38 -2.25 -12.71
C VAL A 90 14.64 -0.81 -12.29
N PRO A 91 15.70 -0.16 -12.79
CA PRO A 91 15.92 1.26 -12.53
C PRO A 91 14.80 2.07 -13.20
N THR A 92 14.20 2.97 -12.44
CA THR A 92 13.27 3.98 -12.96
C THR A 92 14.05 5.26 -13.23
N GLU A 93 13.99 5.76 -14.46
CA GLU A 93 14.60 7.04 -14.82
C GLU A 93 13.62 8.16 -14.48
N TYR A 94 14.06 9.10 -13.64
CA TYR A 94 13.31 10.30 -13.31
C TYR A 94 13.92 11.49 -14.03
N GLN A 95 13.08 12.19 -14.81
CA GLN A 95 13.47 13.44 -15.45
C GLN A 95 13.03 14.62 -14.57
N ILE A 96 13.96 15.53 -14.27
CA ILE A 96 13.64 16.73 -13.51
C ILE A 96 12.98 17.74 -14.46
N PRO A 97 11.71 18.15 -14.22
CA PRO A 97 11.03 19.10 -15.09
C PRO A 97 11.83 20.40 -15.27
N PHE A 98 11.82 20.97 -16.47
CA PHE A 98 12.53 22.22 -16.82
C PHE A 98 14.07 22.16 -16.75
N THR A 99 14.64 20.98 -16.55
CA THR A 99 16.09 20.75 -16.68
C THR A 99 16.35 19.52 -17.55
N ASN A 100 17.43 19.51 -18.34
CA ASN A 100 17.84 18.33 -19.13
C ASN A 100 18.55 17.27 -18.27
N LYS A 101 18.28 17.24 -16.96
CA LYS A 101 18.91 16.31 -16.01
C LYS A 101 17.94 15.17 -15.72
N SER A 102 18.44 13.94 -15.83
CA SER A 102 17.77 12.74 -15.33
C SER A 102 18.62 12.06 -14.26
N PHE A 103 17.96 11.31 -13.38
CA PHE A 103 18.63 10.41 -12.45
C PHE A 103 17.92 9.07 -12.43
N ASN A 104 18.72 8.01 -12.32
CA ASN A 104 18.22 6.65 -12.22
C ASN A 104 18.06 6.28 -10.76
N TYR A 105 16.87 5.81 -10.39
CA TYR A 105 16.59 5.35 -9.05
C TYR A 105 16.13 3.89 -9.08
N ILE A 106 16.74 3.08 -8.23
CA ILE A 106 16.38 1.69 -8.04
C ILE A 106 15.36 1.62 -6.90
N HIS A 107 14.12 1.29 -7.23
CA HIS A 107 13.12 1.03 -6.21
C HIS A 107 13.31 -0.37 -5.63
N GLU A 108 13.51 -0.47 -4.32
CA GLU A 108 13.20 -1.69 -3.58
C GLU A 108 11.68 -1.90 -3.64
N ASN A 109 11.15 -2.52 -4.71
CA ASN A 109 9.71 -2.74 -4.85
C ASN A 109 9.22 -3.85 -3.91
N LYS A 110 9.18 -3.55 -2.61
CA LYS A 110 8.71 -4.42 -1.52
C LYS A 110 7.21 -4.27 -1.24
N GLN A 111 6.50 -3.53 -2.08
CA GLN A 111 5.06 -3.30 -1.90
C GLN A 111 4.25 -4.61 -1.92
N PRO A 112 4.54 -5.60 -2.80
CA PRO A 112 3.85 -6.90 -2.77
C PRO A 112 4.11 -7.67 -1.48
N ASP A 113 5.36 -7.70 -0.98
CA ASP A 113 5.74 -8.34 0.28
C ASP A 113 4.88 -7.84 1.44
N TYR A 114 4.77 -6.51 1.57
CA TYR A 114 4.00 -5.88 2.63
C TYR A 114 2.51 -6.26 2.57
N ILE A 115 1.93 -6.31 1.37
CA ILE A 115 0.54 -6.71 1.15
C ILE A 115 0.35 -8.19 1.53
N TYR A 116 1.23 -9.08 1.09
CA TYR A 116 1.15 -10.51 1.38
C TYR A 116 1.29 -10.80 2.87
N LYS A 117 2.29 -10.22 3.54
CA LYS A 117 2.46 -10.32 5.01
C LYS A 117 1.21 -9.84 5.75
N SER A 118 0.63 -8.71 5.33
CA SER A 118 -0.57 -8.16 5.96
C SER A 118 -1.78 -9.10 5.83
N ILE A 119 -2.01 -9.66 4.63
CA ILE A 119 -3.11 -10.61 4.38
C ILE A 119 -2.88 -11.91 5.15
N LEU A 120 -1.67 -12.45 5.10
CA LEU A 120 -1.31 -13.69 5.78
C LEU A 120 -1.50 -13.59 7.29
N ARG A 121 -1.08 -12.46 7.89
CA ARG A 121 -1.25 -12.22 9.33
C ARG A 121 -2.71 -11.97 9.72
N LEU A 122 -3.52 -11.40 8.81
CA LEU A 122 -4.96 -11.28 9.00
C LEU A 122 -5.63 -12.65 9.07
N ASN A 123 -5.21 -13.59 8.23
CA ASN A 123 -5.80 -14.93 8.15
C ASN A 123 -5.26 -15.89 9.22
N ASN A 124 -3.97 -15.79 9.54
CA ASN A 124 -3.33 -16.57 10.58
C ASN A 124 -2.39 -15.66 11.41
N PRO A 125 -2.83 -15.21 12.60
CA PRO A 125 -2.02 -14.37 13.47
C PRO A 125 -0.71 -15.03 13.91
N SER A 126 -0.69 -16.37 13.99
CA SER A 126 0.46 -17.17 14.43
C SER A 126 1.47 -17.46 13.31
N ILE A 127 1.30 -16.86 12.13
CA ILE A 127 2.22 -17.06 11.00
C ILE A 127 3.62 -16.51 11.33
N GLU A 128 4.64 -17.31 11.04
CA GLU A 128 6.05 -16.92 11.16
C GLU A 128 6.57 -16.35 9.83
N PHE A 129 7.36 -15.28 9.92
CA PHE A 129 7.99 -14.62 8.77
C PHE A 129 9.49 -14.86 8.82
N LEU A 130 10.04 -15.47 7.77
CA LEU A 130 11.47 -15.74 7.66
C LEU A 130 12.17 -14.57 6.97
N ASP A 131 13.18 -14.02 7.64
CA ASP A 131 14.08 -13.02 7.06
C ASP A 131 15.22 -13.65 6.24
N LYS A 132 15.51 -14.93 6.49
CA LYS A 132 16.59 -15.68 5.84
C LYS A 132 16.03 -16.79 4.97
N LYS A 133 16.76 -17.10 3.90
CA LYS A 133 16.41 -18.22 3.03
C LYS A 133 16.34 -19.52 3.84
N PRO A 134 15.22 -20.25 3.77
CA PRO A 134 15.11 -21.54 4.45
C PRO A 134 16.12 -22.53 3.87
N THR A 135 16.78 -23.29 4.75
CA THR A 135 17.75 -24.34 4.38
C THR A 135 17.09 -25.58 3.81
N GLU A 136 15.83 -25.84 4.16
CA GLU A 136 15.05 -26.97 3.67
C GLU A 136 13.77 -26.50 2.99
N ASN A 137 13.44 -27.12 1.86
CA ASN A 137 12.28 -26.77 1.05
C ASN A 137 11.07 -27.59 1.50
N THR A 138 10.50 -27.23 2.65
CA THR A 138 9.33 -27.90 3.22
C THR A 138 8.02 -27.35 2.63
N GLN A 139 7.02 -28.20 2.44
CA GLN A 139 5.68 -27.82 1.93
C GLN A 139 4.96 -26.78 2.81
N LEU A 140 5.45 -26.56 4.03
CA LEU A 140 4.98 -25.57 5.00
C LEU A 140 5.32 -24.13 4.62
N ILE A 141 6.35 -23.93 3.79
CA ILE A 141 6.84 -22.59 3.46
C ILE A 141 6.03 -22.05 2.29
N ILE A 142 5.44 -20.87 2.45
CA ILE A 142 4.78 -20.09 1.42
C ILE A 142 5.81 -19.12 0.85
N TYR A 143 6.08 -19.27 -0.43
CA TYR A 143 6.99 -18.40 -1.16
C TYR A 143 6.20 -17.26 -1.81
N SER A 144 6.77 -16.06 -1.84
CA SER A 144 6.16 -14.90 -2.53
C SER A 144 6.02 -15.11 -4.05
N SER A 145 6.95 -15.85 -4.66
CA SER A 145 6.90 -16.23 -6.08
C SER A 145 5.70 -17.11 -6.41
N GLU A 146 5.30 -18.03 -5.51
CA GLU A 146 4.12 -18.88 -5.68
C GLU A 146 2.84 -18.04 -5.77
N ILE A 147 2.71 -17.03 -4.91
CA ILE A 147 1.58 -16.09 -4.90
C ILE A 147 1.55 -15.29 -6.19
N ASN A 148 2.70 -14.75 -6.62
CA ASN A 148 2.80 -13.98 -7.87
C ASN A 148 2.41 -14.81 -9.10
N HIS A 149 2.93 -16.04 -9.21
CA HIS A 149 2.63 -16.92 -10.32
C HIS A 149 1.14 -17.32 -10.36
N PHE A 150 0.52 -17.49 -9.18
CA PHE A 150 -0.92 -17.72 -9.10
C PHE A 150 -1.73 -16.51 -9.61
N ILE A 151 -1.31 -15.30 -9.25
CA ILE A 151 -1.93 -14.04 -9.69
C ILE A 151 -1.79 -13.85 -11.21
N GLU A 152 -0.61 -14.11 -11.76
CA GLU A 152 -0.37 -14.02 -13.21
C GLU A 152 -1.26 -14.98 -13.99
N LYS A 153 -1.44 -16.22 -13.51
CA LYS A 153 -2.37 -17.18 -14.11
C LYS A 153 -3.83 -16.72 -14.06
N GLN A 154 -4.25 -15.99 -13.04
CA GLN A 154 -5.61 -15.46 -12.94
C GLN A 154 -5.85 -14.26 -13.86
N LYS A 155 -4.83 -13.46 -14.17
CA LYS A 155 -4.96 -12.30 -15.08
C LYS A 155 -5.09 -12.67 -16.56
N ILE A 156 -4.70 -13.89 -16.93
CA ILE A 156 -4.71 -14.39 -18.32
C ILE A 156 -6.06 -15.06 -18.67
N ARG A 157 -6.93 -15.30 -17.67
CA ARG A 157 -8.32 -15.76 -17.87
C ARG A 157 -9.28 -14.59 -17.88
#